data_AF-A0A931MPJ9-F1
#
_entry.id   AF-A0A931MPJ9-F1
#
_cell.length_a   1.000
_cell.length_b   1.000
_cell.length_c   1.000
_cell.angle_alpha   90.00
_cell.angle_beta   90.00
_cell.angle_gamma   90.00
#
_symmetry.space_group_name_H-M   'P 1'
#
loop_
_entity.id
_entity.type
_entity.pdbx_description
1 polymer ?
#
loop_
_entity_poly.entity_id
_entity_poly.type
_entity_poly.pdbx_seq_one_letter_code
_entity_poly.pdbx_strand_id
1 'polypeptide(L)'
;MCDLLVHVGIDTSRWTGIDIVDALNRSTAQRGWTWPTSAAMSSPLGLLKWRLSRIDWSGPSPTQNATAGRGCDGESPADIADRLVKARRAEIAAFNSSTRTAPPASAEHRKAMREAFIQAQTRRRHRPSQGSVPARRQRGRVAL
;
A
#
# COMPACT_ATOMS: atom_id res chain seq x y z
N MET A 1 -6.46 -3.40 -4.95
CA MET A 1 -6.07 -2.01 -4.57
C MET A 1 -7.09 -1.03 -5.10
N CYS A 2 -7.41 -1.03 -6.40
CA CYS A 2 -8.50 -0.21 -6.95
C CYS A 2 -9.85 -0.49 -6.25
N ASP A 3 -10.17 -1.77 -5.99
CA ASP A 3 -11.39 -2.14 -5.25
C ASP A 3 -11.41 -1.58 -3.83
N LEU A 4 -10.24 -1.38 -3.23
CA LEU A 4 -10.14 -0.80 -1.90
C LEU A 4 -10.58 0.66 -1.92
N LEU A 5 -10.15 1.43 -2.94
CA LEU A 5 -10.50 2.83 -3.12
C LEU A 5 -12.00 3.00 -3.36
N VAL A 6 -12.58 2.14 -4.21
CA VAL A 6 -14.02 2.09 -4.45
C VAL A 6 -14.76 1.74 -3.16
N HIS A 7 -14.27 0.75 -2.41
CA HIS A 7 -14.88 0.31 -1.16
C HIS A 7 -14.88 1.36 -0.05
N VAL A 8 -13.88 2.26 -0.01
CA VAL A 8 -13.87 3.39 0.94
C VAL A 8 -14.59 4.63 0.41
N GLY A 9 -15.25 4.55 -0.76
CA GLY A 9 -16.05 5.63 -1.32
C GLY A 9 -15.24 6.77 -1.93
N ILE A 10 -14.00 6.52 -2.32
CA ILE A 10 -13.17 7.53 -2.99
C ILE A 10 -13.56 7.58 -4.47
N ASP A 11 -14.06 8.74 -4.90
CA ASP A 11 -14.29 9.02 -6.31
C ASP A 11 -12.95 9.26 -7.03
N THR A 12 -12.46 8.23 -7.70
CA THR A 12 -11.19 8.26 -8.44
C THR A 12 -11.24 9.07 -9.73
N SER A 13 -12.42 9.53 -10.16
CA SER A 13 -12.54 10.49 -11.28
C SER A 13 -12.17 11.92 -10.85
N ARG A 14 -12.37 12.22 -9.56
CA ARG A 14 -12.09 13.51 -8.94
C ARG A 14 -10.77 13.54 -8.17
N TRP A 15 -10.46 12.44 -7.49
CA TRP A 15 -9.23 12.27 -6.71
C TRP A 15 -8.23 11.44 -7.50
N THR A 16 -7.19 12.10 -8.00
CA THR A 16 -6.11 11.40 -8.69
C THR A 16 -5.28 10.56 -7.71
N GLY A 17 -4.54 9.57 -8.21
CA GLY A 17 -3.63 8.79 -7.36
C GLY A 17 -2.62 9.65 -6.61
N ILE A 18 -2.20 10.79 -7.18
CA ILE A 18 -1.30 11.75 -6.54
C ILE A 18 -2.02 12.47 -5.39
N ASP A 19 -3.24 12.96 -5.63
CA ASP A 19 -4.04 13.62 -4.58
C ASP A 19 -4.26 12.70 -3.38
N ILE A 20 -4.52 11.40 -3.64
CA ILE A 20 -4.72 10.39 -2.60
C ILE A 20 -3.43 10.18 -1.78
N VAL A 21 -2.27 10.10 -2.43
CA VAL A 21 -0.97 9.98 -1.75
C VAL A 21 -0.68 11.23 -0.91
N ASP A 22 -0.93 12.42 -1.45
CA ASP A 22 -0.69 13.67 -0.74
C ASP A 22 -1.66 13.88 0.43
N ALA A 23 -2.91 13.45 0.30
CA ALA A 23 -3.87 13.41 1.40
C ALA A 23 -3.41 12.44 2.50
N LEU A 24 -2.94 11.25 2.12
CA LEU A 24 -2.36 10.29 3.06
C LEU A 24 -1.14 10.86 3.78
N ASN A 25 -0.20 11.47 3.06
CA ASN A 25 1.00 12.06 3.64
C ASN A 25 0.67 13.21 4.60
N ARG A 26 -0.24 14.10 4.22
CA ARG A 26 -0.71 15.20 5.10
C ARG A 26 -1.41 14.68 6.34
N SER A 27 -2.32 13.71 6.21
CA SER A 27 -2.99 13.11 7.36
C SER A 27 -2.01 12.42 8.31
N THR A 28 -0.94 11.83 7.76
CA THR A 28 0.12 11.16 8.50
C THR A 28 0.97 12.16 9.26
N ALA A 29 1.38 13.26 8.60
CA ALA A 29 2.14 14.35 9.20
C ALA A 29 1.36 15.10 10.28
N GLN A 30 0.10 15.47 10.03
CA GLN A 30 -0.76 16.18 10.99
C GLN A 30 -0.99 15.38 12.28
N ARG A 31 -1.03 14.06 12.17
CA ARG A 31 -1.25 13.16 13.31
C ARG A 31 0.07 12.70 13.95
N GLY A 32 1.23 13.11 13.43
CA GLY A 32 2.54 12.70 13.91
C GLY A 32 2.80 11.20 13.78
N TRP A 33 2.15 10.54 12.82
CA TRP A 33 2.28 9.10 12.67
C TRP A 33 3.41 8.73 11.72
N THR A 34 4.09 7.63 12.02
CA THR A 34 5.07 7.03 11.10
C THR A 34 4.48 5.77 10.50
N TRP A 35 4.84 5.46 9.25
CA TRP A 35 4.48 4.17 8.67
C TRP A 35 5.30 3.06 9.37
N PRO A 36 4.64 1.99 9.86
CA PRO A 36 5.35 0.83 10.37
C PRO A 36 6.27 0.25 9.29
N THR A 37 7.38 -0.34 9.69
CA THR A 37 8.23 -1.10 8.77
C THR A 37 7.49 -2.35 8.29
N SER A 38 7.87 -2.86 7.11
CA SER A 38 7.25 -4.06 6.52
C SER A 38 7.27 -5.27 7.47
N ALA A 39 8.31 -5.39 8.29
CA ALA A 39 8.45 -6.45 9.29
C ALA A 39 7.44 -6.36 10.45
N ALA A 40 7.02 -5.14 10.82
CA ALA A 40 6.05 -4.90 11.88
C ALA A 40 4.59 -4.94 11.37
N MET A 41 4.38 -5.02 10.05
CA MET A 41 3.07 -4.85 9.42
C MET A 41 2.43 -6.19 9.08
N SER A 42 1.51 -6.64 9.92
CA SER A 42 0.79 -7.92 9.72
C SER A 42 -0.28 -7.84 8.62
N SER A 43 -0.86 -6.65 8.38
CA SER A 43 -1.85 -6.44 7.33
C SER A 43 -1.70 -5.04 6.70
N PRO A 44 -0.91 -4.92 5.63
CA PRO A 44 -0.71 -3.64 4.94
C PRO A 44 -2.00 -3.07 4.36
N LEU A 45 -2.84 -3.92 3.77
CA LEU A 45 -4.12 -3.48 3.20
C LEU A 45 -5.14 -3.08 4.27
N GLY A 46 -5.14 -3.75 5.43
CA GLY A 46 -6.00 -3.36 6.55
C GLY A 46 -5.60 -2.01 7.14
N LEU A 47 -4.31 -1.77 7.32
CA LEU A 47 -3.79 -0.48 7.78
C LEU A 47 -4.13 0.63 6.78
N LEU A 48 -3.94 0.37 5.48
CA LEU A 48 -4.27 1.33 4.44
C LEU A 48 -5.78 1.64 4.42
N LYS A 49 -6.64 0.61 4.47
CA LYS A 49 -8.10 0.77 4.56
C LYS A 49 -8.49 1.67 5.71
N TRP A 50 -7.94 1.39 6.89
CA TRP A 50 -8.20 2.16 8.11
C TRP A 50 -7.70 3.61 8.02
N ARG A 51 -6.57 3.86 7.35
CA ARG A 51 -6.10 5.25 7.14
C ARG A 51 -7.00 6.00 6.15
N LEU A 52 -7.34 5.36 5.03
CA LEU A 52 -8.20 5.96 4.02
C LEU A 52 -9.58 6.30 4.58
N SER A 53 -10.16 5.47 5.46
CA SER A 53 -11.47 5.74 6.06
C SER A 53 -11.49 6.91 7.06
N ARG A 54 -10.33 7.47 7.42
CA ARG A 54 -10.21 8.58 8.39
C ARG A 54 -9.91 9.92 7.73
N ILE A 55 -9.78 9.93 6.40
CA ILE A 55 -9.64 11.15 5.60
C ILE A 55 -11.04 11.51 5.10
N ASP A 56 -11.38 12.80 5.18
CA ASP A 56 -12.57 13.32 4.54
C ASP A 56 -12.28 13.56 3.04
N TRP A 57 -13.00 12.82 2.19
CA TRP A 57 -12.88 12.88 0.73
C TRP A 57 -13.96 13.74 0.07
N SER A 58 -14.90 14.27 0.86
CA SER A 58 -16.01 15.08 0.35
C SER A 58 -15.54 16.44 -0.17
N GLY A 59 -14.51 17.01 0.46
CA GLY A 59 -13.87 18.26 0.02
C GLY A 59 -13.20 18.17 -1.36
N PRO A 60 -12.96 19.30 -2.03
CA PRO A 60 -12.31 19.35 -3.35
C PRO A 60 -10.91 18.75 -3.31
N SER A 61 -10.56 18.00 -4.36
CA SER A 61 -9.21 17.44 -4.46
C SER A 61 -8.18 18.57 -4.64
N PRO A 62 -6.93 18.41 -4.18
CA PRO A 62 -5.87 19.40 -4.37
C PRO A 62 -5.68 19.79 -5.83
N THR A 63 -5.71 18.80 -6.72
CA THR A 63 -5.71 19.02 -8.17
C THR A 63 -6.89 19.87 -8.62
N GLN A 64 -8.11 19.54 -8.19
CA GLN A 64 -9.31 20.32 -8.50
C GLN A 64 -9.22 21.76 -8.00
N ASN A 65 -8.67 21.99 -6.80
CA ASN A 65 -8.44 23.34 -6.26
C ASN A 65 -7.38 24.10 -7.05
N ALA A 66 -6.29 23.42 -7.44
CA ALA A 66 -5.25 24.03 -8.25
C ALA A 66 -5.77 24.43 -9.64
N THR A 67 -6.72 23.69 -10.19
CA THR A 67 -7.23 23.92 -11.54
C THR A 67 -8.50 24.76 -11.56
N ALA A 68 -9.11 25.04 -10.40
CA ALA A 68 -10.21 25.96 -10.27
C ALA A 68 -9.79 27.35 -10.80
N GLY A 69 -10.36 27.74 -11.95
CA GLY A 69 -10.02 29.00 -12.64
C GLY A 69 -8.88 28.91 -13.67
N ARG A 70 -8.32 27.71 -13.92
CA ARG A 70 -7.32 27.45 -14.98
C ARG A 70 -7.85 26.51 -16.08
N GLY A 71 -9.16 26.40 -16.23
CA GLY A 71 -9.77 25.68 -17.35
C GLY A 71 -9.76 26.56 -18.59
N CYS A 72 -9.34 26.00 -19.72
CA CYS A 72 -9.76 26.49 -21.03
C CYS A 72 -11.24 26.10 -21.21
N ASP A 73 -12.07 26.95 -21.81
CA ASP A 73 -13.47 26.61 -22.08
C ASP A 73 -13.56 25.28 -22.86
N GLY A 74 -14.26 24.29 -22.29
CA GLY A 74 -14.49 22.98 -22.92
C GLY A 74 -13.50 21.87 -22.55
N GLU A 75 -12.49 22.12 -21.70
CA GLU A 75 -11.62 21.06 -21.20
C GLU A 75 -12.33 20.26 -20.08
N SER A 76 -12.45 18.94 -20.24
CA SER A 76 -13.06 18.10 -19.22
C SER A 76 -12.16 18.03 -17.98
N PRO A 77 -12.72 17.92 -16.76
CA PRO A 77 -11.94 17.65 -15.55
C PRO A 77 -10.97 16.47 -15.69
N ALA A 78 -11.33 15.46 -16.50
CA ALA A 78 -10.49 14.31 -16.78
C ALA A 78 -9.23 14.66 -17.60
N ASP A 79 -9.35 15.57 -18.59
CA ASP A 79 -8.25 16.00 -19.45
C ASP A 79 -7.22 16.81 -18.64
N ILE A 80 -7.73 17.68 -17.77
CA ILE A 80 -6.91 18.46 -16.83
C ILE A 80 -6.14 17.52 -15.89
N ALA A 81 -6.81 16.50 -15.34
CA ALA A 81 -6.19 15.51 -14.46
C ALA A 81 -5.09 14.71 -15.19
N ASP A 82 -5.36 14.26 -16.43
CA ASP A 82 -4.38 13.52 -17.23
C ASP A 82 -3.14 14.36 -17.54
N ARG A 83 -3.32 15.65 -17.88
CA ARG A 83 -2.22 16.59 -18.12
C ARG A 83 -1.34 16.76 -16.89
N LEU A 84 -1.93 16.89 -15.71
CA LEU A 84 -1.19 17.03 -14.45
C LEU A 84 -0.45 15.74 -14.07
N VAL A 85 -1.07 14.57 -14.27
CA VAL A 85 -0.39 13.28 -14.08
C VAL A 85 0.81 13.14 -15.02
N LYS A 86 0.67 13.55 -16.29
CA LYS A 86 1.78 13.57 -17.25
C LYS A 86 2.91 14.52 -16.82
N ALA A 87 2.58 15.75 -16.43
CA ALA A 87 3.56 16.72 -15.96
C ALA A 87 4.33 16.19 -14.74
N ARG A 88 3.63 15.62 -13.76
CA ARG A 88 4.26 15.05 -12.57
C ARG A 88 5.12 13.83 -12.88
N ARG A 89 4.69 12.95 -13.79
CA ARG A 89 5.53 11.82 -14.24
C ARG A 89 6.82 12.31 -14.89
N ALA A 90 6.75 13.39 -15.67
CA ALA A 90 7.93 14.00 -16.27
C ALA A 90 8.86 14.57 -15.19
N GLU A 91 8.33 15.26 -14.17
CA GLU A 91 9.12 15.73 -13.02
C GLU A 91 9.79 14.58 -12.26
N ILE A 92 9.06 13.50 -11.96
CA ILE A 92 9.61 12.33 -11.27
C ILE A 92 10.68 11.64 -12.13
N ALA A 93 10.47 11.53 -13.44
CA ALA A 93 11.45 10.98 -14.36
C ALA A 93 12.70 11.86 -14.43
N ALA A 94 12.54 13.19 -14.51
CA ALA A 94 13.64 14.15 -14.50
C ALA A 94 14.41 14.10 -13.17
N PHE A 95 13.71 14.03 -12.05
CA PHE A 95 14.30 13.86 -10.72
C PHE A 95 15.07 12.54 -10.62
N ASN A 96 14.46 11.40 -10.99
CA ASN A 96 15.11 10.09 -10.98
C ASN A 96 16.31 10.00 -11.94
N SER A 97 16.32 10.79 -13.00
CA SER A 97 17.45 10.90 -13.94
C SER A 97 18.57 11.78 -13.39
N SER A 98 18.22 12.77 -12.56
CA SER A 98 19.16 13.71 -11.93
C SER A 98 19.78 13.15 -10.65
N THR A 99 19.01 12.38 -9.88
CA THR A 99 19.52 11.57 -8.77
C THR A 99 20.15 10.31 -9.36
N ARG A 100 21.45 10.10 -9.17
CA ARG A 100 22.17 8.90 -9.59
C ARG A 100 21.76 7.68 -8.74
N THR A 101 20.49 7.31 -8.78
CA THR A 101 19.97 6.11 -8.15
C THR A 101 20.50 4.92 -8.94
N ALA A 102 21.10 3.95 -8.24
CA ALA A 102 21.56 2.70 -8.85
C ALA A 102 20.43 2.09 -9.72
N PRO A 103 20.78 1.43 -10.83
CA PRO A 103 19.79 0.89 -11.75
C PRO A 103 18.75 0.05 -11.00
N PRO A 104 17.46 0.14 -11.37
CA PRO A 104 16.42 -0.66 -10.73
C PRO A 104 16.85 -2.13 -10.77
N ALA A 105 16.76 -2.81 -9.63
CA ALA A 105 17.26 -4.17 -9.46
C ALA A 105 16.91 -5.05 -10.66
N SER A 106 17.89 -5.78 -11.22
CA SER A 106 17.77 -6.47 -12.51
C SER A 106 16.52 -7.35 -12.59
N ALA A 107 16.04 -7.61 -13.81
CA ALA A 107 14.89 -8.49 -14.03
C ALA A 107 15.08 -9.86 -13.36
N GLU A 108 16.31 -10.37 -13.37
CA GLU A 108 16.73 -11.59 -12.70
C GLU A 108 16.63 -11.48 -11.18
N HIS A 109 17.11 -10.38 -10.59
CA HIS A 109 16.98 -10.15 -9.15
C HIS A 109 15.50 -10.11 -8.71
N ARG A 110 14.64 -9.47 -9.53
CA ARG A 110 13.19 -9.45 -9.27
C ARG A 110 12.55 -10.83 -9.38
N LYS A 111 12.99 -11.66 -10.33
CA LYS A 111 12.54 -13.05 -10.48
C LYS A 111 12.98 -13.91 -9.28
N ALA A 112 14.25 -13.82 -8.90
CA ALA A 112 14.80 -14.53 -7.75
C ALA A 112 14.07 -14.18 -6.44
N MET A 113 13.76 -12.89 -6.22
CA MET A 113 12.99 -12.46 -5.05
C MET A 113 11.56 -13.00 -5.03
N ARG A 114 10.90 -13.12 -6.20
CA ARG A 114 9.57 -13.73 -6.30
C ARG A 114 9.62 -15.23 -5.99
N GLU A 115 10.60 -15.95 -6.52
CA GLU A 115 10.77 -17.38 -6.29
C GLU A 115 11.10 -17.66 -4.81
N ALA A 116 12.00 -16.89 -4.21
CA ALA A 116 12.33 -16.99 -2.79
C ALA A 116 11.10 -16.74 -1.89
N PHE A 117 10.25 -15.79 -2.26
CA PHE A 117 9.01 -15.51 -1.55
C PHE A 117 8.00 -16.67 -1.65
N ILE A 118 7.83 -17.24 -2.85
CA ILE A 118 6.96 -18.41 -3.07
C ILE A 118 7.46 -19.61 -2.24
N GLN A 119 8.77 -19.88 -2.24
CA GLN A 119 9.37 -20.94 -1.44
C GLN A 119 9.21 -20.72 0.07
N ALA A 120 9.32 -19.48 0.56
CA ALA A 120 9.09 -19.17 1.96
C ALA A 120 7.63 -19.42 2.38
N GLN A 121 6.66 -19.17 1.49
CA GLN A 121 5.25 -19.42 1.76
C GLN A 121 4.90 -20.91 1.77
N THR A 122 5.47 -21.72 0.86
CA THR A 122 5.23 -23.17 0.85
C THR A 122 5.78 -23.84 2.11
N ARG A 123 6.96 -23.42 2.59
CA ARG A 123 7.54 -23.90 3.85
C ARG A 123 6.66 -23.57 5.07
N ARG A 124 5.99 -22.42 5.08
CA ARG A 124 5.04 -22.04 6.15
C ARG A 124 3.76 -22.88 6.12
N ARG A 125 3.27 -23.25 4.94
CA ARG A 125 2.09 -24.12 4.79
C ARG A 125 2.35 -25.58 5.20
N HIS A 126 3.58 -26.06 5.05
CA HIS A 126 3.96 -27.44 5.36
C HIS A 126 4.44 -27.69 6.80
N ARG A 127 4.34 -26.72 7.73
CA ARG A 127 4.68 -26.97 9.14
C ARG A 127 3.66 -27.95 9.73
N PRO A 128 4.03 -29.22 10.01
CA PRO A 128 3.08 -30.18 10.59
C PRO A 128 2.77 -29.74 12.01
N SER A 129 1.50 -29.80 12.40
CA SER A 129 1.07 -29.61 13.78
C SER A 129 1.65 -30.74 14.63
N GLN A 130 2.82 -30.53 15.23
CA GLN A 130 3.29 -31.40 16.32
C GLN A 130 2.51 -31.06 17.58
N GLY A 131 1.29 -31.56 17.65
CA GLY A 131 0.59 -31.84 18.90
C GLY A 131 0.74 -33.32 19.19
N SER A 132 1.55 -33.67 20.17
CA SER A 132 1.45 -34.98 20.83
C SER A 132 1.84 -34.81 22.29
N VAL A 133 0.81 -34.68 23.12
CA VAL A 133 0.89 -34.67 24.59
C VAL A 133 1.32 -36.07 25.04
N PRO A 134 2.40 -36.25 25.83
CA PRO A 134 2.81 -37.59 26.24
C PRO A 134 1.79 -38.20 27.22
N ALA A 135 1.43 -39.45 26.93
CA ALA A 135 0.48 -40.27 27.66
C ALA A 135 0.89 -40.44 29.14
N ARG A 136 -0.06 -40.10 30.03
CA ARG A 136 -0.01 -40.29 31.47
C ARG A 136 0.10 -41.79 31.79
N ARG A 137 1.28 -42.22 32.24
CA ARG A 137 1.54 -43.61 32.65
C ARG A 137 0.80 -43.92 33.95
N GLN A 138 -0.33 -44.60 33.86
CA GLN A 138 -0.94 -45.33 34.98
C GLN A 138 -0.01 -46.51 35.34
N ARG A 139 0.49 -46.54 36.57
CA ARG A 139 0.91 -47.78 37.23
C ARG A 139 0.11 -47.92 38.53
N GLY A 140 -0.77 -48.92 38.58
CA GLY A 140 -1.31 -49.48 39.82
C GLY A 140 -0.17 -49.99 40.71
N ARG A 141 -0.23 -49.83 42.03
CA ARG A 141 -1.06 -50.50 43.06
C ARG A 141 -0.58 -51.94 43.36
N VAL A 142 -0.35 -52.17 44.67
CA VAL A 142 -0.21 -53.44 45.44
C VAL A 142 1.18 -54.11 45.32
N ALA A 143 1.88 -54.61 46.36
CA ALA A 143 1.52 -55.10 47.70
C ALA A 143 2.72 -55.06 48.68
N LEU A 144 2.37 -55.04 49.98
CA LEU A 144 3.05 -55.58 51.18
C LEU A 144 4.48 -55.14 51.51
#